data_AF-K9HQL3-F1
#
_entry.id   AF-K9HQL3-F1
#
_cell.length_a   1.000
_cell.length_b   1.000
_cell.length_c   1.000
_cell.angle_alpha   90.00
_cell.angle_beta   90.00
_cell.angle_gamma   90.00
#
_symmetry.space_group_name_H-M   'P 1'
#
loop_
_entity.id
_entity.type
_entity.pdbx_description
1 polymer ?
#
loop_
_entity_poly.entity_id
_entity_poly.type
_entity_poly.pdbx_seq_one_letter_code
_entity_poly.pdbx_strand_id
1 'polypeptide(L)'
;MSRTRLPWAPVLAAACTAAALSACSDGGVLLAGAGTASLINTDKTLVDHVASMGPQDCSTVRLSLGDVWCLPDDEGLVAPLPAQTKYCYRTLGNVTCYAQPSPNPHDTLVGIVVPRTRGLNDQ
;
A
#
# COMPACT_ATOMS: atom_id res chain seq x y z
N MET A 1 0.08 24.80 -47.29
CA MET A 1 0.18 24.47 -45.84
C MET A 1 -0.63 25.50 -45.06
N SER A 2 -1.90 25.23 -44.75
CA SER A 2 -2.74 26.13 -43.97
C SER A 2 -2.67 25.73 -42.49
N ARG A 3 -2.31 26.67 -41.62
CA ARG A 3 -2.29 26.48 -40.16
C ARG A 3 -3.68 26.80 -39.64
N THR A 4 -4.53 25.80 -39.46
CA THR A 4 -5.81 25.96 -38.77
C THR A 4 -5.54 26.26 -37.29
N ARG A 5 -5.80 27.50 -36.87
CA ARG A 5 -5.79 27.87 -35.44
C ARG A 5 -7.02 27.25 -34.79
N LEU A 6 -6.81 26.24 -33.96
CA LEU A 6 -7.86 25.59 -33.19
C LEU A 6 -8.42 26.58 -32.14
N PRO A 7 -9.69 27.02 -32.24
CA PRO A 7 -10.25 28.10 -31.40
C PRO A 7 -10.50 27.68 -29.93
N TRP A 8 -10.33 26.41 -29.61
CA TRP A 8 -10.54 25.81 -28.28
C TRP A 8 -9.28 25.78 -27.42
N ALA A 9 -8.11 26.10 -27.99
CA ALA A 9 -6.86 26.20 -27.25
C ALA A 9 -6.92 27.14 -26.03
N PRO A 10 -7.49 28.36 -26.09
CA PRO A 10 -7.58 29.22 -24.91
C PRO A 10 -8.60 28.73 -23.89
N VAL A 11 -9.65 28.03 -24.33
CA VAL A 11 -10.69 27.47 -23.44
C VAL A 11 -10.12 26.30 -22.63
N LEU A 12 -9.37 25.41 -23.26
CA LEU A 12 -8.67 24.33 -22.56
C LEU A 12 -7.60 24.86 -21.61
N ALA A 13 -6.83 25.88 -22.04
CA ALA A 13 -5.82 26.48 -21.19
C ALA A 13 -6.43 27.14 -19.93
N ALA A 14 -7.54 27.86 -20.08
CA ALA A 14 -8.26 28.48 -18.96
C ALA A 14 -8.90 27.45 -18.01
N ALA A 15 -9.43 26.34 -18.54
CA ALA A 15 -9.98 25.26 -17.73
C ALA A 15 -8.89 24.56 -16.89
N CYS A 16 -7.71 24.30 -17.49
CA CYS A 16 -6.58 23.70 -16.77
C CYS A 16 -6.04 24.61 -15.66
N THR A 17 -5.93 25.93 -15.88
CA THR A 17 -5.50 26.85 -14.83
C THR A 17 -6.51 26.95 -13.70
N ALA A 18 -7.82 27.00 -14.01
CA ALA A 18 -8.85 27.00 -12.97
C ALA A 18 -8.83 25.73 -12.10
N ALA A 19 -8.61 24.56 -12.72
CA ALA A 19 -8.50 23.29 -12.00
C ALA A 19 -7.24 23.20 -11.11
N ALA A 20 -6.14 23.85 -11.51
CA ALA A 20 -4.92 23.88 -10.70
C ALA A 20 -5.07 24.75 -9.44
N LEU A 21 -5.82 25.85 -9.51
CA LEU A 21 -6.05 26.73 -8.35
C LEU A 21 -6.97 26.10 -7.29
N SER A 22 -7.94 25.26 -7.69
CA SER A 22 -8.87 24.63 -6.73
C SER A 22 -8.20 23.60 -5.83
N ALA A 23 -7.07 23.02 -6.25
CA ALA A 23 -6.29 22.09 -5.45
C ALA A 23 -5.65 22.74 -4.20
N CYS A 24 -5.45 24.06 -4.21
CA CYS A 24 -4.87 24.82 -3.09
C CYS A 24 -5.91 25.41 -2.12
N SER A 25 -7.19 25.05 -2.26
CA SER A 25 -8.23 25.47 -1.31
C SER A 25 -8.17 24.68 0.01
N ASP A 26 -8.77 25.23 1.07
CA ASP A 26 -8.87 24.55 2.37
C ASP A 26 -9.52 23.15 2.24
N GLY A 27 -10.47 23.01 1.32
CA GLY A 27 -11.09 21.71 1.00
C GLY A 27 -10.11 20.72 0.36
N GLY A 28 -9.18 21.20 -0.47
CA GLY A 28 -8.11 20.38 -1.07
C GLY A 28 -7.13 19.85 -0.02
N VAL A 29 -6.77 20.69 0.97
CA VAL A 29 -5.91 20.27 2.09
C VAL A 29 -6.59 19.22 2.96
N LEU A 30 -7.89 19.38 3.24
CA LEU A 30 -8.66 18.39 4.01
C LEU A 30 -8.79 17.04 3.28
N LEU A 31 -9.08 17.05 1.98
CA LEU A 31 -9.18 15.83 1.17
C LEU A 31 -7.83 15.12 1.05
N ALA A 32 -6.75 15.88 0.83
CA ALA A 32 -5.40 15.34 0.81
C ALA A 32 -5.02 14.75 2.18
N GLY A 33 -5.29 15.46 3.28
CA GLY A 33 -5.03 15.00 4.63
C GLY A 33 -5.84 13.77 5.03
N ALA A 34 -7.12 13.71 4.66
CA ALA A 34 -7.95 12.53 4.87
C ALA A 34 -7.45 11.34 4.04
N GLY A 35 -7.04 11.57 2.80
CA GLY A 35 -6.46 10.55 1.94
C GLY A 35 -5.15 10.01 2.48
N THR A 36 -4.24 10.85 2.94
CA THR A 36 -2.97 10.42 3.54
C THR A 36 -3.18 9.69 4.86
N ALA A 37 -4.04 10.21 5.74
CA ALA A 37 -4.37 9.55 7.00
C ALA A 37 -4.99 8.16 6.76
N SER A 38 -5.90 8.07 5.80
CA SER A 38 -6.51 6.80 5.38
C SER A 38 -5.46 5.81 4.85
N LEU A 39 -4.56 6.27 3.98
CA LEU A 39 -3.44 5.47 3.46
C LEU A 39 -2.52 4.98 4.57
N ILE A 40 -2.15 5.84 5.52
CA ILE A 40 -1.25 5.48 6.62
C ILE A 40 -1.92 4.49 7.57
N ASN A 41 -3.20 4.69 7.88
CA ASN A 41 -3.90 3.90 8.89
C ASN A 41 -4.48 2.59 8.35
N THR A 42 -4.85 2.54 7.07
CA THR A 42 -5.58 1.40 6.48
C THR A 42 -4.96 0.86 5.20
N ASP A 43 -3.88 1.47 4.71
CA ASP A 43 -3.24 1.15 3.43
C ASP A 43 -4.22 1.18 2.25
N LYS A 44 -5.21 2.08 2.36
CA LYS A 44 -6.25 2.30 1.38
C LYS A 44 -6.36 3.78 1.10
N THR A 45 -6.50 4.11 -0.17
CA THR A 45 -6.90 5.45 -0.60
C THR A 45 -8.39 5.67 -0.31
N LEU A 46 -8.85 6.93 -0.36
CA LEU A 46 -10.29 7.23 -0.28
C LEU A 46 -11.10 6.50 -1.36
N VAL A 47 -10.51 6.32 -2.55
CA VAL A 47 -11.14 5.60 -3.66
C VAL A 47 -11.20 4.11 -3.38
N ASP A 48 -10.16 3.54 -2.76
CA ASP A 48 -10.15 2.13 -2.35
C ASP A 48 -11.26 1.86 -1.33
N HIS A 49 -11.50 2.76 -0.36
CA HIS A 49 -12.62 2.62 0.58
C HIS A 49 -14.00 2.63 -0.09
N VAL A 50 -14.18 3.48 -1.11
CA VAL A 50 -15.43 3.52 -1.88
C VAL A 50 -15.60 2.24 -2.70
N ALA A 51 -14.52 1.73 -3.30
CA ALA A 51 -14.53 0.47 -4.03
C ALA A 51 -14.78 -0.74 -3.11
N SER A 52 -14.26 -0.71 -1.88
CA SER A 52 -14.48 -1.73 -0.85
C SER A 52 -15.88 -1.74 -0.23
N MET A 53 -16.82 -0.89 -0.66
CA MET A 53 -18.22 -0.98 -0.22
C MET A 53 -19.00 -2.11 -0.89
N GLY A 54 -18.45 -2.69 -1.96
CA GLY A 54 -18.99 -3.88 -2.61
C GLY A 54 -18.66 -5.17 -1.83
N PRO A 55 -18.85 -6.34 -2.46
CA PRO A 55 -18.51 -7.65 -1.86
C PRO A 55 -17.03 -8.01 -1.99
N GLN A 56 -16.18 -7.01 -2.22
CA GLN A 56 -14.75 -7.17 -2.46
C GLN A 56 -14.00 -6.07 -1.74
N ASP A 57 -12.87 -6.42 -1.13
CA ASP A 57 -11.96 -5.48 -0.53
C ASP A 57 -10.92 -5.03 -1.56
N CYS A 58 -10.88 -3.75 -1.94
CA CYS A 58 -9.93 -3.18 -2.90
C CYS A 58 -8.83 -2.35 -2.20
N SER A 59 -7.59 -2.43 -2.68
CA SER A 59 -6.47 -1.63 -2.17
C SER A 59 -5.42 -1.37 -3.25
N THR A 60 -5.18 -0.09 -3.53
CA THR A 60 -4.14 0.36 -4.47
C THR A 60 -2.73 0.07 -3.94
N VAL A 61 -2.55 0.07 -2.62
CA VAL A 61 -1.26 -0.32 -2.00
C VAL A 61 -0.98 -1.80 -2.22
N ARG A 62 -1.98 -2.67 -2.18
CA ARG A 62 -1.79 -4.09 -2.52
C ARG A 62 -1.38 -4.29 -3.97
N LEU A 63 -2.01 -3.55 -4.88
CA LEU A 63 -1.63 -3.56 -6.30
C LEU A 63 -0.17 -3.13 -6.52
N SER A 64 0.31 -2.12 -5.78
CA SER A 64 1.70 -1.65 -5.90
C SER A 64 2.73 -2.66 -5.38
N LEU A 65 2.32 -3.58 -4.51
CA LEU A 65 3.14 -4.69 -4.02
C LEU A 65 3.13 -5.91 -4.96
N GLY A 66 2.44 -5.83 -6.10
CA GLY A 66 2.41 -6.87 -7.13
C GLY A 66 1.29 -7.90 -6.98
N ASP A 67 0.30 -7.63 -6.14
CA ASP A 67 -0.86 -8.49 -5.91
C ASP A 67 -2.13 -7.91 -6.59
N VAL A 68 -3.26 -8.61 -6.54
CA VAL A 68 -4.51 -8.18 -7.20
C VAL A 68 -5.15 -7.00 -6.49
N TRP A 69 -5.76 -6.10 -7.26
CA TRP A 69 -6.31 -4.85 -6.71
C TRP A 69 -7.52 -5.09 -5.80
N CYS A 70 -8.43 -5.99 -6.14
CA CYS A 70 -9.60 -6.35 -5.32
C CYS A 70 -9.55 -7.84 -4.97
N LEU A 71 -9.73 -8.16 -3.70
CA LEU A 71 -9.94 -9.52 -3.23
C LEU A 71 -11.41 -9.67 -2.85
N PRO A 72 -12.06 -10.80 -3.15
CA PRO A 72 -13.39 -11.06 -2.62
C PRO A 72 -13.32 -11.18 -1.08
N ASP A 73 -14.37 -10.71 -0.40
CA ASP A 73 -14.36 -10.54 1.07
C ASP A 73 -14.14 -11.86 1.85
N ASP A 74 -14.42 -12.99 1.21
CA ASP A 74 -14.17 -14.34 1.72
C ASP A 74 -12.68 -14.71 1.74
N GLU A 75 -11.90 -14.21 0.77
CA GLU A 75 -10.46 -14.43 0.70
C GLU A 75 -9.65 -13.41 1.53
N GLY A 76 -10.23 -12.25 1.84
CA GLY A 76 -9.66 -11.26 2.76
C GLY A 76 -9.60 -11.71 4.23
N LEU A 77 -10.38 -12.73 4.61
CA LEU A 77 -10.35 -13.36 5.94
C LEU A 77 -9.20 -14.36 6.11
N VAL A 78 -8.50 -14.71 5.03
CA VAL A 78 -7.17 -15.31 5.14
C VAL A 78 -6.23 -14.17 5.52
N ALA A 79 -6.30 -13.75 6.78
CA ALA A 79 -5.22 -12.99 7.40
C ALA A 79 -3.93 -13.67 6.95
N PRO A 80 -2.98 -12.93 6.32
CA PRO A 80 -1.70 -13.51 5.95
C PRO A 80 -1.22 -14.22 7.20
N LEU A 81 -1.08 -15.56 7.15
CA LEU A 81 -0.74 -16.39 8.32
C LEU A 81 0.22 -15.58 9.18
N PRO A 82 -0.07 -15.37 10.49
CA PRO A 82 0.64 -14.40 11.30
C PRO A 82 2.09 -14.63 11.01
N ALA A 83 2.68 -13.66 10.30
CA ALA A 83 3.98 -13.93 9.76
C ALA A 83 4.82 -14.24 10.99
N GLN A 84 5.50 -15.38 10.99
CA GLN A 84 6.14 -15.87 12.20
C GLN A 84 7.55 -15.31 12.24
N THR A 85 8.00 -14.92 13.42
CA THR A 85 9.40 -14.58 13.67
C THR A 85 10.28 -15.73 13.25
N LYS A 86 11.21 -15.49 12.33
CA LYS A 86 12.14 -16.52 11.84
C LYS A 86 13.54 -16.30 12.41
N TYR A 87 14.16 -17.38 12.88
CA TYR A 87 15.54 -17.41 13.36
C TYR A 87 16.44 -17.94 12.25
N CYS A 88 17.38 -17.12 11.79
CA CYS A 88 18.24 -17.42 10.66
C CYS A 88 19.61 -17.88 11.12
N TYR A 89 20.02 -19.07 10.68
CA TYR A 89 21.29 -19.69 11.06
C TYR A 89 22.21 -19.88 9.85
N ARG A 90 23.52 -19.83 10.10
CA ARG A 90 24.53 -20.07 9.07
C ARG A 90 24.67 -21.56 8.80
N THR A 91 24.49 -21.98 7.56
CA THR A 91 24.77 -23.35 7.11
C THR A 91 26.00 -23.37 6.19
N LEU A 92 26.37 -24.55 5.67
CA LEU A 92 27.60 -24.75 4.88
C LEU A 92 27.66 -23.92 3.59
N GLY A 93 26.52 -23.50 3.03
CA GLY A 93 26.47 -22.73 1.79
C GLY A 93 25.38 -21.65 1.72
N ASN A 94 24.51 -21.54 2.70
CA ASN A 94 23.43 -20.54 2.72
C ASN A 94 23.04 -20.17 4.17
N VAL A 95 22.22 -19.13 4.32
CA VAL A 95 21.48 -18.84 5.55
C VAL A 95 20.10 -19.48 5.44
N THR A 96 19.75 -20.34 6.41
CA THR A 96 18.43 -20.97 6.47
C THR A 96 17.70 -20.45 7.70
N CYS A 97 16.43 -20.05 7.52
CA CYS A 97 15.62 -19.47 8.59
C CYS A 97 14.49 -20.41 9.00
N TYR A 98 14.35 -20.63 10.30
CA TYR A 98 13.36 -21.53 10.92
C TYR A 98 12.39 -20.76 11.81
N ALA A 99 11.18 -21.27 12.02
CA ALA A 99 10.16 -20.64 12.88
C ALA A 99 10.46 -20.78 14.38
N GLN A 100 11.27 -21.76 14.77
CA GLN A 100 11.68 -22.01 16.15
C GLN A 100 13.20 -21.93 16.27
N PRO A 101 13.73 -21.52 17.44
CA PRO A 101 15.16 -21.52 17.69
C PRO A 101 15.70 -22.95 17.68
N SER A 102 16.94 -23.10 17.18
CA SER A 102 17.61 -24.40 17.16
C SER A 102 17.96 -24.88 18.58
N PRO A 103 17.76 -26.17 18.89
CA PRO A 103 18.21 -26.77 20.14
C PRO A 103 19.72 -27.08 20.15
N ASN A 104 20.40 -26.99 19.01
CA ASN A 104 21.81 -27.34 18.90
C ASN A 104 22.71 -26.16 19.31
N PRO A 105 23.64 -26.36 20.27
CA PRO A 105 24.53 -25.29 20.73
C PRO A 105 25.61 -24.89 19.71
N HIS A 106 25.83 -25.70 18.67
CA HIS A 106 26.80 -25.42 17.62
C HIS A 106 26.25 -24.55 16.48
N ASP A 107 24.95 -24.25 16.48
CA ASP A 107 24.34 -23.44 15.44
C ASP A 107 24.61 -21.95 15.68
N THR A 108 25.12 -21.28 14.66
CA THR A 108 25.44 -19.84 14.72
C THR A 108 24.26 -19.02 14.21
N LEU A 109 23.58 -18.30 15.13
CA LEU A 109 22.51 -17.37 14.79
C LEU A 109 23.10 -16.15 14.06
N VAL A 110 22.58 -15.89 12.86
CA VAL A 110 22.98 -14.75 12.02
C VAL A 110 22.02 -13.58 12.22
N GLY A 111 20.74 -13.86 12.44
CA GLY A 111 19.75 -12.80 12.65
C GLY A 111 18.34 -13.33 12.88
N ILE A 112 17.44 -12.40 13.27
CA ILE A 112 16.03 -12.67 13.49
C ILE A 112 15.24 -11.82 12.51
N VAL A 113 14.43 -12.47 11.67
CA VAL A 113 13.48 -11.80 10.79
C VAL A 113 12.15 -11.73 11.51
N VAL A 114 11.90 -10.59 12.13
CA VAL A 114 10.55 -10.26 12.60
C VAL A 114 9.73 -9.81 11.40
N PRO A 115 8.59 -10.44 11.17
CA PRO A 115 7.66 -9.92 10.19
C PRO A 115 7.08 -8.63 10.71
N ARG A 116 6.80 -7.72 9.79
CA ARG A 116 6.03 -6.54 10.14
C ARG A 116 4.61 -6.99 10.48
N THR A 117 4.30 -7.05 11.77
CA THR A 117 2.93 -7.08 12.23
C THR A 117 2.28 -5.78 11.78
N ARG A 118 1.43 -5.86 10.76
CA ARG A 118 0.54 -4.76 10.41
C ARG A 118 -0.52 -4.74 11.53
N GLY A 119 -0.33 -3.88 12.53
CA GLY A 119 -1.33 -3.62 13.58
C GLY A 119 -1.01 -4.00 15.04
N LEU A 120 0.26 -4.03 15.49
CA LEU A 120 0.59 -4.28 16.92
C LEU A 120 1.35 -3.14 17.61
N ASN A 121 1.45 -1.96 17.00
CA ASN A 121 2.17 -0.84 17.62
C ASN A 121 1.55 0.55 17.36
N ASP A 122 0.23 0.61 17.16
CA ASP A 122 -0.52 1.86 17.04
C ASP A 122 -1.63 1.93 18.13
N GLN A 123 -1.21 1.80 19.40
CA GLN A 123 -1.96 2.32 20.55
C GLN A 123 -1.26 3.57 21.09
#